data_AF-A0A8T0DTQ3-F1
#
_entry.id   AF-A0A8T0DTQ3-F1
#
_cell.length_a   1.000
_cell.length_b   1.000
_cell.length_c   1.000
_cell.angle_alpha   90.00
_cell.angle_beta   90.00
_cell.angle_gamma   90.00
#
_symmetry.space_group_name_H-M   'P 1'
#
loop_
_entity.id
_entity.type
_entity.pdbx_description
1 polymer ?
#
loop_
_entity_poly.entity_id
_entity_poly.type
_entity_poly.pdbx_seq_one_letter_code
_entity_poly.pdbx_strand_id
1 'polypeptide(L)'
;LTLPNSSCIYPTGLGIRPRIDFRSALIAYAASDPQTYMPYVQNIRTFVYFYEEVNIKPQDGFATCENNIKSPDDLDLVCKFYPLDLGVCVKENNYGYDRSQPCVILKINNVYGWLPDIKNSSMTSNPLVRCHGQNPQDLENFGTVRYFPNVTIDGVTYGYFSNLYFPYLVQVAYRSPLVAVQFENPKRHVLLMVRCELHNLQRPGAPVDFELLVD
;
A
#
# COMPACT_ATOMS: atom_id res chain seq x y z
N LEU A 1 -39.57 -3.19 -3.75
CA LEU A 1 -38.53 -4.23 -3.60
C LEU A 1 -37.47 -3.68 -2.65
N THR A 2 -37.67 -3.93 -1.36
CA THR A 2 -36.73 -3.56 -0.29
C THR A 2 -35.50 -4.45 -0.40
N LEU A 3 -34.33 -3.85 -0.63
CA LEU A 3 -33.05 -4.54 -0.62
C LEU A 3 -32.84 -5.19 0.76
N PRO A 4 -32.43 -6.46 0.85
CA PRO A 4 -32.23 -7.11 2.12
C PRO A 4 -31.07 -6.45 2.89
N ASN A 5 -31.36 -6.04 4.13
CA ASN A 5 -30.46 -5.45 5.12
C ASN A 5 -29.37 -6.42 5.63
N SER A 6 -28.59 -7.03 4.74
CA SER A 6 -27.44 -7.87 5.11
C SER A 6 -26.47 -8.02 3.94
N SER A 7 -25.93 -6.90 3.44
CA SER A 7 -24.72 -7.00 2.61
C SER A 7 -23.59 -7.52 3.51
N CYS A 8 -23.28 -8.82 3.35
CA CYS A 8 -22.02 -9.40 3.79
C CYS A 8 -20.89 -8.71 3.01
N ILE A 9 -20.56 -7.48 3.40
CA ILE A 9 -19.41 -6.77 2.88
C ILE A 9 -18.21 -7.48 3.49
N TYR A 10 -17.56 -8.33 2.70
CA TYR A 10 -16.33 -9.00 3.10
C TYR A 10 -15.28 -7.93 3.41
N PRO A 11 -14.69 -7.93 4.62
CA PRO A 11 -13.61 -7.03 4.96
C PRO A 11 -12.45 -7.18 3.98
N THR A 12 -11.95 -6.06 3.45
CA THR A 12 -10.83 -6.10 2.51
C THR A 12 -9.51 -6.21 3.26
N GLY A 13 -8.66 -7.14 2.81
CA GLY A 13 -7.31 -7.32 3.35
C GLY A 13 -6.26 -6.51 2.59
N LEU A 14 -5.02 -6.64 3.05
CA LEU A 14 -3.84 -6.05 2.42
C LEU A 14 -3.04 -7.11 1.67
N GLY A 15 -2.47 -6.72 0.54
CA GLY A 15 -1.40 -7.44 -0.16
C GLY A 15 -0.11 -6.64 -0.12
N ILE A 16 1.02 -7.33 -0.16
CA ILE A 16 2.35 -6.71 -0.17
C ILE A 16 3.12 -7.01 -1.45
N ARG A 17 4.01 -6.08 -1.79
CA ARG A 17 5.11 -6.25 -2.73
C ARG A 17 6.40 -5.70 -2.11
N PRO A 18 7.54 -6.36 -2.28
CA PRO A 18 7.76 -7.51 -3.15
C PRO A 18 7.26 -8.82 -2.54
N ARG A 19 6.93 -9.79 -3.41
CA ARG A 19 6.70 -11.19 -3.02
C ARG A 19 7.38 -12.08 -4.04
N ILE A 20 8.54 -12.61 -3.66
CA ILE A 20 9.39 -13.45 -4.52
C ILE A 20 9.01 -14.92 -4.39
N ASP A 21 8.76 -15.39 -3.18
CA ASP A 21 8.25 -16.72 -2.90
C ASP A 21 6.76 -16.65 -2.54
N PHE A 22 5.96 -17.60 -3.06
CA PHE A 22 4.55 -17.71 -2.69
C PHE A 22 4.38 -18.40 -1.34
N ARG A 23 5.36 -19.19 -0.88
CA ARG A 23 5.33 -19.94 0.38
C ARG A 23 5.86 -19.14 1.57
N SER A 24 6.67 -18.12 1.30
CA SER A 24 7.29 -17.29 2.32
C SER A 24 6.98 -15.81 2.11
N ALA A 25 6.83 -15.08 3.21
CA ALA A 25 6.74 -13.62 3.23
C ALA A 25 8.07 -12.99 3.70
N LEU A 26 9.18 -13.72 3.62
CA LEU A 26 10.50 -13.23 4.00
C LEU A 26 11.14 -12.35 2.92
N ILE A 27 11.57 -11.17 3.34
CA ILE A 27 12.44 -10.25 2.60
C ILE A 27 13.80 -10.28 3.30
N ALA A 28 14.77 -10.99 2.72
CA ALA A 28 16.11 -11.14 3.27
C ALA A 28 17.15 -10.78 2.22
N TYR A 29 17.99 -9.78 2.50
CA TYR A 29 19.01 -9.33 1.56
C TYR A 29 20.18 -8.63 2.25
N ALA A 30 21.29 -8.51 1.53
CA ALA A 30 22.44 -7.70 1.92
C ALA A 30 22.54 -6.47 1.00
N ALA A 31 22.53 -5.27 1.57
CA ALA A 31 22.58 -4.03 0.78
C ALA A 31 23.90 -3.88 0.01
N SER A 32 24.97 -4.52 0.49
CA SER A 32 26.28 -4.58 -0.16
C SER A 32 26.33 -5.52 -1.36
N ASP A 33 25.37 -6.45 -1.52
CA ASP A 33 25.33 -7.41 -2.61
C ASP A 33 24.06 -7.25 -3.48
N PRO A 34 24.19 -6.60 -4.66
CA PRO A 34 23.10 -6.46 -5.62
C PRO A 34 22.44 -7.77 -6.01
N GLN A 35 23.15 -8.90 -6.03
CA GLN A 35 22.54 -10.18 -6.41
C GLN A 35 21.43 -10.60 -5.41
N THR A 36 21.54 -10.18 -4.15
CA THR A 36 20.56 -10.52 -3.12
C THR A 36 19.32 -9.62 -3.18
N TYR A 37 19.47 -8.33 -3.46
CA TYR A 37 18.35 -7.40 -3.41
C TYR A 37 17.67 -7.12 -4.76
N MET A 38 18.37 -7.30 -5.88
CA MET A 38 17.81 -7.03 -7.21
C MET A 38 16.54 -7.84 -7.55
N PRO A 39 16.35 -9.09 -7.09
CA PRO A 39 15.08 -9.80 -7.27
C PRO A 39 13.88 -9.04 -6.66
N TYR A 40 14.05 -8.48 -5.46
CA TYR A 40 13.03 -7.67 -4.79
C TYR A 40 12.75 -6.38 -5.57
N VAL A 41 13.80 -5.67 -5.98
CA VAL A 41 13.70 -4.44 -6.80
C VAL A 41 12.95 -4.74 -8.10
N GLN A 42 13.29 -5.83 -8.79
CA GLN A 42 12.66 -6.20 -10.06
C GLN A 42 11.20 -6.59 -9.89
N ASN A 43 10.84 -7.24 -8.77
CA ASN A 43 9.46 -7.60 -8.46
C ASN A 43 8.60 -6.34 -8.24
N ILE A 44 9.09 -5.37 -7.47
CA ILE A 44 8.40 -4.07 -7.29
C ILE A 44 8.31 -3.33 -8.62
N ARG A 45 9.42 -3.24 -9.37
CA ARG A 45 9.46 -2.57 -10.68
C ARG A 45 8.43 -3.13 -11.65
N THR A 46 8.38 -4.46 -11.78
CA THR A 46 7.42 -5.15 -12.66
C THR A 46 5.98 -4.90 -12.21
N PHE A 47 5.74 -4.83 -10.90
CA PHE A 47 4.42 -4.52 -10.36
C PHE A 47 3.99 -3.07 -10.64
N VAL A 48 4.89 -2.10 -10.41
CA VAL A 48 4.64 -0.67 -10.62
C VAL A 48 4.50 -0.33 -12.11
N TYR A 49 5.16 -1.09 -13.00
CA TYR A 49 5.05 -0.91 -14.45
C TYR A 49 3.59 -0.94 -14.94
N PHE A 50 2.72 -1.78 -14.36
CA PHE A 50 1.29 -1.81 -14.71
C PHE A 50 0.53 -0.51 -14.39
N TYR A 51 1.07 0.32 -13.50
CA TYR A 51 0.54 1.64 -13.19
C TYR A 51 1.09 2.67 -14.19
N GLU A 52 2.39 2.60 -14.51
CA GLU A 52 3.01 3.44 -15.55
C GLU A 52 2.31 3.26 -16.92
N GLU A 53 1.99 2.03 -17.31
CA GLU A 53 1.27 1.74 -18.57
C GLU A 53 -0.11 2.39 -18.65
N VAL A 54 -0.84 2.44 -17.52
CA VAL A 54 -2.15 3.10 -17.46
C VAL A 54 -2.00 4.61 -17.57
N ASN A 55 -0.92 5.18 -17.02
CA ASN A 55 -0.68 6.61 -17.00
C ASN A 55 -0.25 7.18 -18.37
N ILE A 56 0.27 6.35 -19.28
CA ILE A 56 0.59 6.72 -20.67
C ILE A 56 -0.68 6.86 -21.52
N LYS A 57 -1.77 6.19 -21.14
CA LYS A 57 -3.04 6.28 -21.90
C LYS A 57 -3.59 7.72 -21.85
N PRO A 58 -4.32 8.16 -22.89
CA PRO A 58 -5.04 9.43 -22.88
C PRO A 58 -5.91 9.59 -21.62
N GLN A 59 -6.24 10.83 -21.25
CA GLN A 59 -7.17 11.08 -20.15
C GLN A 59 -8.62 10.75 -20.52
N ASP A 60 -8.93 10.67 -21.82
CA ASP A 60 -10.22 10.20 -22.30
C ASP A 60 -10.49 8.79 -21.77
N GLY A 61 -11.61 8.62 -21.06
CA GLY A 61 -11.97 7.36 -20.40
C GLY A 61 -11.45 7.20 -18.96
N PHE A 62 -10.91 8.26 -18.35
CA PHE A 62 -10.54 8.30 -16.94
C PHE A 62 -11.20 9.50 -16.23
N ALA A 63 -11.32 9.41 -14.91
CA ALA A 63 -11.72 10.54 -14.09
C ALA A 63 -10.48 11.31 -13.60
N THR A 64 -10.60 12.63 -13.50
CA THR A 64 -9.64 13.49 -12.81
C THR A 64 -9.92 13.42 -11.31
N CYS A 65 -8.90 13.09 -10.53
CA CYS A 65 -9.03 12.87 -9.08
C CYS A 65 -8.05 13.78 -8.33
N GLU A 66 -8.48 15.01 -8.09
CA GLU A 66 -7.66 16.09 -7.52
C GLU A 66 -8.42 16.74 -6.36
N ASN A 67 -7.69 17.23 -5.35
CA ASN A 67 -8.27 17.92 -4.18
C ASN A 67 -9.41 17.14 -3.49
N ASN A 68 -9.29 15.82 -3.43
CA ASN A 68 -10.33 14.91 -2.91
C ASN A 68 -11.67 14.95 -3.66
N ILE A 69 -11.66 15.35 -4.94
CA ILE A 69 -12.83 15.38 -5.81
C ILE A 69 -12.56 14.51 -7.03
N LYS A 70 -13.51 13.64 -7.37
CA LYS A 70 -13.53 12.85 -8.60
C LYS A 70 -14.40 13.57 -9.63
N SER A 71 -13.85 13.89 -10.79
CA SER A 71 -14.53 14.62 -11.86
C SER A 71 -14.27 13.98 -13.24
N PRO A 72 -15.31 13.57 -13.98
CA PRO A 72 -16.70 13.47 -13.53
C PRO A 72 -16.84 12.39 -12.43
N ASP A 73 -17.85 12.54 -11.57
CA ASP A 73 -18.22 11.54 -10.55
C ASP A 73 -19.02 10.40 -11.20
N ASP A 74 -18.37 9.69 -12.11
CA ASP A 74 -18.92 8.52 -12.81
C ASP A 74 -18.30 7.25 -12.22
N LEU A 75 -19.15 6.25 -11.94
CA LEU A 75 -18.71 4.97 -11.38
C LEU A 75 -17.92 4.11 -12.39
N ASP A 76 -18.13 4.31 -13.69
CA ASP A 76 -17.43 3.58 -14.75
C ASP A 76 -16.03 4.14 -15.03
N LEU A 77 -15.78 5.40 -14.64
CA LEU A 77 -14.50 6.06 -14.80
C LEU A 77 -13.60 5.87 -13.57
N VAL A 78 -12.30 5.71 -13.80
CA VAL A 78 -11.33 5.40 -12.74
C VAL A 78 -10.28 6.50 -12.59
N CYS A 79 -9.80 6.69 -11.36
CA CYS A 79 -8.64 7.53 -11.08
C CYS A 79 -7.35 6.84 -11.54
N LYS A 80 -6.44 7.61 -12.13
CA LYS A 80 -5.06 7.18 -12.36
C LYS A 80 -4.26 7.32 -11.07
N PHE A 81 -3.53 6.28 -10.69
CA PHE A 81 -2.56 6.33 -9.59
C PHE A 81 -1.16 6.56 -10.16
N TYR A 82 -0.48 7.60 -9.71
CA TYR A 82 0.84 7.96 -10.22
C TYR A 82 1.93 7.39 -9.31
N PRO A 83 2.90 6.61 -9.83
CA PRO A 83 4.00 6.09 -9.02
C PRO A 83 4.82 7.15 -8.29
N LEU A 84 4.75 8.42 -8.71
CA LEU A 84 5.35 9.56 -8.00
C LEU A 84 4.79 9.70 -6.57
N ASP A 85 3.55 9.30 -6.33
CA ASP A 85 2.93 9.34 -5.00
C ASP A 85 3.57 8.37 -3.99
N LEU A 86 4.41 7.44 -4.47
CA LEU A 86 5.23 6.55 -3.63
C LEU A 86 6.48 7.24 -3.06
N GLY A 87 6.67 8.53 -3.33
CA GLY A 87 7.72 9.34 -2.72
C GLY A 87 9.12 8.88 -3.11
N VAL A 88 9.94 8.52 -2.12
CA VAL A 88 11.34 8.08 -2.35
C VAL A 88 11.45 6.64 -2.85
N CYS A 89 10.35 5.88 -2.81
CA CYS A 89 10.28 4.47 -3.21
C CYS A 89 10.11 4.33 -4.73
N VAL A 90 11.12 4.81 -5.48
CA VAL A 90 11.17 4.81 -6.95
C VAL A 90 12.27 3.91 -7.49
N LYS A 91 12.15 3.56 -8.78
CA LYS A 91 13.08 2.65 -9.48
C LYS A 91 14.51 3.19 -9.52
N GLU A 92 14.68 4.50 -9.65
CA GLU A 92 15.99 5.18 -9.68
C GLU A 92 16.74 5.02 -8.36
N ASN A 93 16.01 4.83 -7.27
CA ASN A 93 16.54 4.67 -5.92
C ASN A 93 16.60 3.19 -5.49
N ASN A 94 16.43 2.24 -6.42
CA ASN A 94 16.32 0.81 -6.12
C ASN A 94 15.31 0.50 -5.00
N TYR A 95 14.25 1.32 -4.87
CA TYR A 95 13.29 1.23 -3.75
C TYR A 95 13.97 1.19 -2.36
N GLY A 96 15.16 1.80 -2.24
CA GLY A 96 15.95 1.91 -1.00
C GLY A 96 16.72 0.66 -0.57
N TYR A 97 16.67 -0.42 -1.35
CA TYR A 97 17.35 -1.68 -1.01
C TYR A 97 18.89 -1.56 -0.99
N ASP A 98 19.46 -0.72 -1.85
CA ASP A 98 20.91 -0.46 -1.93
C ASP A 98 21.47 0.33 -0.74
N ARG A 99 20.59 0.90 0.10
CA ARG A 99 20.95 1.75 1.25
C ARG A 99 20.49 1.16 2.59
N SER A 100 20.10 -0.13 2.62
CA SER A 100 19.49 -0.76 3.79
C SER A 100 18.23 -0.03 4.27
N GLN A 101 17.47 0.60 3.37
CA GLN A 101 16.23 1.33 3.68
C GLN A 101 15.09 0.85 2.77
N PRO A 102 14.72 -0.44 2.84
CA PRO A 102 13.86 -1.07 1.85
C PRO A 102 12.44 -0.51 1.90
N CYS A 103 11.84 -0.35 0.72
CA CYS A 103 10.42 -0.07 0.59
C CYS A 103 9.60 -1.32 0.34
N VAL A 104 8.48 -1.43 1.05
CA VAL A 104 7.43 -2.43 0.82
C VAL A 104 6.18 -1.70 0.35
N ILE A 105 5.62 -2.11 -0.78
CA ILE A 105 4.40 -1.53 -1.34
C ILE A 105 3.20 -2.34 -0.83
N LEU A 106 2.30 -1.65 -0.13
CA LEU A 106 1.01 -2.16 0.28
C LEU A 106 -0.05 -1.84 -0.78
N LYS A 107 -0.92 -2.81 -1.03
CA LYS A 107 -2.06 -2.71 -1.93
C LYS A 107 -3.29 -3.24 -1.21
N ILE A 108 -4.40 -2.52 -1.27
CA ILE A 108 -5.67 -3.03 -0.77
C ILE A 108 -6.29 -4.01 -1.79
N ASN A 109 -6.88 -5.10 -1.30
CA ASN A 109 -7.48 -6.11 -2.18
C ASN A 109 -8.73 -5.57 -2.90
N ASN A 110 -8.86 -5.95 -4.17
CA ASN A 110 -9.99 -5.54 -5.01
C ASN A 110 -11.21 -6.40 -4.70
N VAL A 111 -12.11 -5.90 -3.86
CA VAL A 111 -13.41 -6.53 -3.58
C VAL A 111 -14.49 -5.81 -4.39
N TYR A 112 -15.25 -6.55 -5.20
CA TYR A 112 -16.28 -5.98 -6.06
C TYR A 112 -17.34 -5.22 -5.25
N GLY A 113 -17.61 -3.98 -5.64
CA GLY A 113 -18.60 -3.11 -4.98
C GLY A 113 -18.22 -2.67 -3.56
N TRP A 114 -17.01 -2.97 -3.10
CA TRP A 114 -16.57 -2.56 -1.77
C TRP A 114 -16.34 -1.05 -1.72
N LEU A 115 -16.95 -0.43 -0.72
CA LEU A 115 -16.72 0.96 -0.34
C LEU A 115 -16.17 0.97 1.09
N PRO A 116 -15.18 1.83 1.39
CA PRO A 116 -14.67 1.95 2.74
C PRO A 116 -15.74 2.39 3.74
N ASP A 117 -16.00 1.58 4.76
CA ASP A 117 -16.91 1.90 5.86
C ASP A 117 -16.18 2.74 6.92
N ILE A 118 -15.98 4.01 6.63
CA ILE A 118 -15.19 4.92 7.47
C ILE A 118 -15.76 5.03 8.88
N LYS A 119 -14.90 4.78 9.88
CA LYS A 119 -15.29 4.83 11.32
C LYS A 119 -15.39 6.26 11.84
N ASN A 120 -14.42 7.12 11.53
CA ASN A 120 -14.41 8.52 11.94
C ASN A 120 -14.17 9.42 10.72
N SER A 121 -15.26 9.82 10.06
CA SER A 121 -15.21 10.69 8.89
C SER A 121 -14.78 12.12 9.20
N SER A 122 -14.98 12.59 10.45
CA SER A 122 -14.50 13.89 10.91
C SER A 122 -12.97 13.97 10.94
N MET A 123 -12.31 12.83 11.07
CA MET A 123 -10.85 12.72 11.07
C MET A 123 -10.32 12.63 9.64
N THR A 124 -10.81 11.67 8.85
CA THR A 124 -10.51 11.55 7.42
C THR A 124 -11.50 10.61 6.75
N SER A 125 -11.78 10.86 5.48
CA SER A 125 -12.62 9.98 4.64
C SER A 125 -11.85 8.80 4.04
N ASN A 126 -10.57 8.66 4.36
CA ASN A 126 -9.70 7.64 3.77
C ASN A 126 -9.47 6.46 4.74
N PRO A 127 -9.40 5.22 4.22
CA PRO A 127 -8.77 4.11 4.93
C PRO A 127 -7.32 4.42 5.24
N LEU A 128 -6.93 4.14 6.47
CA LEU A 128 -5.57 4.35 6.96
C LEU A 128 -4.86 3.01 7.06
N VAL A 129 -3.53 3.02 7.00
CA VAL A 129 -2.69 1.84 7.22
C VAL A 129 -1.50 2.19 8.07
N ARG A 130 -1.14 1.29 8.99
CA ARG A 130 0.04 1.42 9.84
C ARG A 130 0.70 0.07 10.01
N CYS A 131 2.03 0.06 9.95
CA CYS A 131 2.88 -1.09 10.21
C CYS A 131 3.59 -0.93 11.56
N HIS A 132 3.76 -2.05 12.25
CA HIS A 132 4.46 -2.15 13.53
C HIS A 132 5.10 -3.54 13.69
N GLY A 133 6.00 -3.69 14.67
CA GLY A 133 6.56 -4.98 15.02
C GLY A 133 5.57 -5.86 15.77
N GLN A 134 5.59 -7.17 15.51
CA GLN A 134 4.68 -8.12 16.19
C GLN A 134 5.04 -8.32 17.66
N ASN A 135 6.33 -8.26 18.00
CA ASN A 135 6.80 -8.46 19.37
C ASN A 135 7.37 -7.16 19.97
N PRO A 136 7.42 -7.02 21.31
CA PRO A 136 8.03 -5.85 21.96
C PRO A 136 9.49 -5.62 21.57
N GLN A 137 10.26 -6.70 21.32
CA GLN A 137 11.64 -6.58 20.85
C GLN A 137 11.75 -6.05 19.43
N ASP A 138 10.72 -6.26 18.60
CA ASP A 138 10.66 -5.74 17.25
C ASP A 138 10.44 -4.21 17.26
N LEU A 139 9.64 -3.67 18.18
CA LEU A 139 9.36 -2.22 18.24
C LEU A 139 10.63 -1.36 18.32
N GLU A 140 11.66 -1.83 19.03
CA GLU A 140 12.94 -1.11 19.17
C GLU A 140 13.87 -1.29 17.95
N ASN A 141 13.67 -2.35 17.17
CA ASN A 141 14.55 -2.73 16.07
C ASN A 141 14.07 -2.23 14.69
N PHE A 142 12.85 -1.68 14.60
CA PHE A 142 12.22 -1.30 13.32
C PHE A 142 12.75 0.00 12.71
N GLY A 143 13.50 0.80 13.47
CA GLY A 143 13.91 2.12 13.04
C GLY A 143 12.72 3.05 12.81
N THR A 144 12.86 4.02 11.91
CA THR A 144 11.77 4.94 11.55
C THR A 144 10.98 4.39 10.37
N VAL A 145 9.66 4.24 10.51
CA VAL A 145 8.79 3.79 9.42
C VAL A 145 8.12 5.00 8.76
N ARG A 146 8.36 5.20 7.45
CA ARG A 146 7.73 6.26 6.64
C ARG A 146 6.72 5.68 5.66
N TYR A 147 5.66 6.43 5.40
CA TYR A 147 4.59 6.04 4.48
C TYR A 147 4.51 7.02 3.31
N PHE A 148 4.11 6.55 2.13
CA PHE A 148 3.88 7.38 0.95
C PHE A 148 2.69 6.85 0.13
N PRO A 149 1.61 7.62 -0.06
CA PRO A 149 1.34 8.91 0.59
C PRO A 149 1.05 8.72 2.09
N ASN A 150 1.16 9.80 2.87
CA ASN A 150 0.93 9.76 4.31
C ASN A 150 0.05 10.91 4.82
N VAL A 151 -0.45 10.73 6.04
CA VAL A 151 -1.17 11.74 6.82
C VAL A 151 -0.80 11.58 8.29
N THR A 152 -0.66 12.69 9.02
CA THR A 152 -0.41 12.69 10.47
C THR A 152 -1.68 13.14 11.19
N ILE A 153 -2.17 12.29 12.09
CA ILE A 153 -3.38 12.52 12.88
C ILE A 153 -3.03 12.27 14.34
N ASP A 154 -3.32 13.24 15.21
CA ASP A 154 -3.05 13.17 16.64
C ASP A 154 -1.60 12.77 16.97
N GLY A 155 -0.64 13.26 16.17
CA GLY A 155 0.79 12.96 16.32
C GLY A 155 1.24 11.60 15.78
N VAL A 156 0.33 10.80 15.20
CA VAL A 156 0.64 9.50 14.60
C VAL A 156 0.55 9.59 13.08
N THR A 157 1.63 9.19 12.41
CA THR A 157 1.67 9.12 10.95
C THR A 157 1.16 7.78 10.43
N TYR A 158 0.24 7.85 9.46
CA TYR A 158 -0.36 6.73 8.75
C TYR A 158 -0.07 6.84 7.26
N GLY A 159 0.00 5.70 6.58
CA GLY A 159 -0.30 5.67 5.15
C GLY A 159 -1.80 5.76 4.93
N TYR A 160 -2.25 6.21 3.75
CA TYR A 160 -3.67 6.21 3.43
C TYR A 160 -3.94 5.75 2.00
N PHE A 161 -5.08 5.10 1.81
CA PHE A 161 -5.63 4.81 0.49
C PHE A 161 -6.72 5.85 0.21
N SER A 162 -6.60 6.64 -0.86
CA SER A 162 -7.64 7.62 -1.19
C SER A 162 -8.97 6.93 -1.50
N ASN A 163 -10.06 7.41 -0.88
CA ASN A 163 -11.40 6.87 -1.09
C ASN A 163 -11.91 7.03 -2.54
N LEU A 164 -11.34 7.96 -3.30
CA LEU A 164 -11.71 8.23 -4.70
C LEU A 164 -11.49 7.04 -5.65
N TYR A 165 -10.65 6.09 -5.26
CA TYR A 165 -10.36 4.89 -6.03
C TYR A 165 -11.37 3.75 -5.79
N PHE A 166 -12.42 3.98 -4.99
CA PHE A 166 -13.46 2.99 -4.72
C PHE A 166 -14.82 3.51 -5.21
N PRO A 167 -15.74 2.64 -5.64
CA PRO A 167 -15.65 1.17 -5.58
C PRO A 167 -14.92 0.55 -6.78
N TYR A 168 -14.42 -0.66 -6.58
CA TYR A 168 -14.00 -1.52 -7.69
C TYR A 168 -15.21 -2.22 -8.31
N LEU A 169 -15.49 -1.95 -9.58
CA LEU A 169 -16.60 -2.50 -10.35
C LEU A 169 -16.12 -3.23 -11.61
N VAL A 170 -14.86 -3.68 -11.63
CA VAL A 170 -14.22 -4.28 -12.82
C VAL A 170 -14.07 -3.26 -13.97
N GLN A 171 -13.94 -1.98 -13.63
CA GLN A 171 -13.73 -0.93 -14.63
C GLN A 171 -12.43 -1.19 -15.42
N VAL A 172 -12.46 -0.84 -16.72
CA VAL A 172 -11.31 -0.99 -17.60
C VAL A 172 -10.14 -0.16 -17.09
N ALA A 173 -8.93 -0.76 -17.11
CA ALA A 173 -7.70 -0.11 -16.65
C ALA A 173 -7.69 0.32 -15.17
N TYR A 174 -8.63 -0.16 -14.35
CA TYR A 174 -8.60 0.07 -12.90
C TYR A 174 -7.27 -0.39 -12.28
N ARG A 175 -6.74 0.46 -11.40
CA ARG A 175 -5.57 0.17 -10.57
C ARG A 175 -5.88 0.59 -9.14
N SER A 176 -5.78 -0.38 -8.22
CA SER A 176 -5.97 -0.14 -6.78
C SER A 176 -4.93 0.85 -6.26
N PRO A 177 -5.26 1.77 -5.35
CA PRO A 177 -4.30 2.70 -4.79
C PRO A 177 -3.21 1.95 -4.02
N LEU A 178 -2.01 2.52 -4.00
CA LEU A 178 -0.85 1.94 -3.35
C LEU A 178 -0.38 2.83 -2.19
N VAL A 179 0.27 2.21 -1.21
CA VAL A 179 1.02 2.89 -0.16
C VAL A 179 2.40 2.27 -0.09
N ALA A 180 3.46 3.04 -0.28
CA ALA A 180 4.82 2.59 0.02
C ALA A 180 5.10 2.76 1.52
N VAL A 181 5.77 1.78 2.10
CA VAL A 181 6.26 1.78 3.48
C VAL A 181 7.77 1.62 3.43
N GLN A 182 8.49 2.64 3.84
CA GLN A 182 9.94 2.64 3.90
C GLN A 182 10.38 2.41 5.34
N PHE A 183 11.29 1.44 5.54
CA PHE A 183 11.95 1.21 6.82
C PHE A 183 13.28 1.95 6.81
N GLU A 184 13.38 3.08 7.51
CA GLU A 184 14.62 3.83 7.64
C GLU A 184 15.47 3.29 8.77
N ASN A 185 16.63 2.77 8.41
CA ASN A 185 17.62 2.19 9.33
C ASN A 185 17.03 1.09 10.24
N PRO A 186 16.39 0.05 9.67
CA PRO A 186 16.06 -1.14 10.45
C PRO A 186 17.34 -1.74 11.03
N LYS A 187 17.23 -2.36 12.20
CA LYS A 187 18.38 -3.02 12.83
C LYS A 187 18.84 -4.17 11.94
N ARG A 188 20.12 -4.11 11.58
CA ARG A 188 20.76 -5.10 10.72
C ARG A 188 20.97 -6.42 11.44
N HIS A 189 21.05 -7.51 10.68
CA HIS A 189 21.29 -8.88 11.15
C HIS A 189 20.26 -9.40 12.17
N VAL A 190 19.06 -8.80 12.21
CA VAL A 190 17.95 -9.22 13.07
C VAL A 190 16.74 -9.48 12.20
N LEU A 191 16.05 -10.59 12.45
CA LEU A 191 14.80 -10.93 11.80
C LEU A 191 13.66 -10.12 12.44
N LEU A 192 13.05 -9.23 11.67
CA LEU A 192 11.95 -8.37 12.09
C LEU A 192 10.62 -8.94 11.64
N MET A 193 9.69 -9.17 12.58
CA MET A 193 8.33 -9.63 12.27
C MET A 193 7.41 -8.43 12.13
N VAL A 194 7.06 -8.05 10.90
CA VAL A 194 6.25 -6.87 10.57
C VAL A 194 4.78 -7.25 10.44
N ARG A 195 3.91 -6.45 11.07
CA ARG A 195 2.46 -6.49 10.89
C ARG A 195 1.95 -5.14 10.41
N CYS A 196 1.18 -5.13 9.31
CA CYS A 196 0.50 -3.93 8.80
C CYS A 196 -1.02 -4.12 8.85
N GLU A 197 -1.71 -3.13 9.41
CA GLU A 197 -3.16 -3.19 9.67
C GLU A 197 -3.90 -1.99 9.10
N LEU A 198 -5.15 -2.21 8.68
CA LEU A 198 -6.04 -1.15 8.27
C LEU A 198 -6.68 -0.48 9.49
N HIS A 199 -6.72 0.85 9.49
CA HIS A 199 -7.34 1.68 10.50
C HIS A 199 -8.43 2.58 9.87
N ASN A 200 -9.24 3.21 10.73
CA ASN A 200 -10.36 4.07 10.33
C ASN A 200 -11.47 3.38 9.52
N LEU A 201 -11.62 2.05 9.68
CA LEU A 201 -12.71 1.26 9.12
C LEU A 201 -13.58 0.66 10.24
N GLN A 202 -14.89 0.54 10.01
CA GLN A 202 -15.79 -0.14 10.95
C GLN A 202 -15.49 -1.65 10.98
N ARG A 203 -15.17 -2.23 9.82
CA ARG A 203 -14.78 -3.64 9.69
C ARG A 203 -13.48 -3.77 8.90
N PRO A 204 -12.32 -3.52 9.54
CA PRO A 204 -11.04 -3.72 8.89
C PRO A 204 -10.87 -5.21 8.55
N GLY A 205 -10.28 -5.50 7.38
CA GLY A 205 -9.92 -6.87 7.04
C GLY A 205 -8.67 -7.36 7.77
N ALA A 206 -8.28 -8.58 7.44
CA ALA A 206 -7.13 -9.22 8.08
C ALA A 206 -5.85 -8.39 7.86
N PRO A 207 -5.00 -8.28 8.89
CA PRO A 207 -3.70 -7.66 8.75
C PRO A 207 -2.81 -8.47 7.80
N VAL A 208 -1.76 -7.84 7.29
CA VAL A 208 -0.73 -8.54 6.52
C VAL A 208 0.57 -8.60 7.30
N ASP A 209 1.10 -9.80 7.39
CA ASP A 209 2.32 -10.11 8.13
C ASP A 209 3.44 -10.50 7.16
N PHE A 210 4.66 -10.04 7.42
CA PHE A 210 5.85 -10.41 6.67
C PHE A 210 7.12 -10.29 7.53
N GLU A 211 8.20 -10.90 7.07
CA GLU A 211 9.48 -10.92 7.78
C GLU A 211 10.51 -10.10 7.01
N LEU A 212 11.31 -9.30 7.72
CA LEU A 212 12.35 -8.48 7.13
C LEU A 212 13.70 -8.75 7.82
N LEU A 213 14.71 -9.10 7.03
CA LEU A 213 16.09 -9.29 7.47
C LEU A 213 17.01 -8.49 6.54
N VAL A 214 17.72 -7.51 7.10
CA VAL A 214 18.67 -6.67 6.36
C VAL A 214 20.07 -6.90 6.94
N ASP A 215 21.05 -7.21 6.10
CA ASP A 215 22.48 -7.24 6.47
C ASP A 215 23.11 -5.83 6.39
#